data_AF-A0A392RUR3-F1
#
_entry.id   AF-A0A392RUR3-F1
#
_cell.length_a   1.000
_cell.length_b   1.000
_cell.length_c   1.000
_cell.angle_alpha   90.00
_cell.angle_beta   90.00
_cell.angle_gamma   90.00
#
_symmetry.space_group_name_H-M   'P 1'
#
loop_
_entity.id
_entity.type
_entity.pdbx_description
1 polymer ?
#
loop_
_entity_poly.entity_id
_entity_poly.type
_entity_poly.pdbx_seq_one_letter_code
_entity_poly.pdbx_strand_id
1 'polypeptide(L)' 'MSEMLNQKSAIQGKIPSGYFNAVFDLSGDWFRDAQDIKSLAFDGYFISLYYLHLTASHLKLQEEVKKSVPAQWDPASLSR' A
#
# COMPACT_ATOMS: atom_id res chain seq x y z
N MET A 1 -7.76 11.39 5.45
CA MET A 1 -6.90 10.95 6.57
C MET A 1 -5.80 10.00 6.10
N SER A 2 -6.13 8.90 5.42
CA SER A 2 -5.16 7.99 4.78
C SER A 2 -4.16 8.71 3.87
N GLU A 3 -4.66 9.58 2.99
CA GLU A 3 -3.83 10.39 2.08
C GLU A 3 -2.76 11.22 2.81
N MET A 4 -3.09 11.84 3.95
CA MET A 4 -2.14 12.62 4.75
C MET A 4 -1.03 11.73 5.33
N LEU A 5 -1.37 10.56 5.87
CA LEU A 5 -0.38 9.63 6.44
C LEU A 5 0.48 8.98 5.35
N ASN A 6 -0.09 8.72 4.18
CA ASN A 6 0.64 8.25 3.00
C ASN A 6 1.67 9.29 2.55
N GLN A 7 1.29 10.56 2.43
CA GLN A 7 2.19 11.64 2.04
C GLN A 7 3.36 11.81 3.02
N LYS A 8 3.11 11.66 4.33
CA LYS A 8 4.18 11.64 5.35
C LYS A 8 5.17 10.48 5.15
N SER A 9 4.74 9.42 4.49
CA SER A 9 5.57 8.25 4.11
C SER A 9 6.10 8.33 2.68
N ALA A 10 6.00 9.49 2.02
CA ALA A 10 6.33 9.70 0.60
C ALA A 10 5.55 8.80 -0.38
N ILE A 11 4.37 8.30 0.03
CA ILE A 11 3.46 7.50 -0.79
C ILE A 11 2.33 8.40 -1.29
N GLN A 12 2.02 8.32 -2.59
CA GLN A 12 0.91 9.05 -3.19
C GLN A 12 -0.40 8.24 -3.14
N GLY A 13 -1.53 8.94 -3.08
CA GLY A 13 -2.86 8.34 -3.19
C GLY A 13 -3.61 8.17 -1.87
N LYS A 14 -4.85 7.69 -1.98
CA LYS A 14 -5.85 7.67 -0.89
C LYS A 14 -6.06 6.31 -0.25
N ILE A 15 -5.49 5.25 -0.82
CA ILE A 15 -5.62 3.88 -0.29
C ILE A 15 -4.83 3.78 1.01
N PRO A 16 -5.44 3.34 2.13
CA PRO A 16 -4.73 3.06 3.37
C PRO A 16 -3.51 2.16 3.14
N SER A 17 -2.35 2.57 3.65
CA SER A 17 -1.11 1.82 3.49
C SER A 17 -0.31 1.83 4.79
N GLY A 18 0.51 0.77 4.99
CA GLY A 18 1.56 0.66 6.00
C GLY A 18 1.31 1.42 7.30
N TYR A 19 1.75 2.68 7.33
CA TYR A 19 1.64 3.55 8.49
C TYR A 19 0.19 3.81 8.96
N PHE A 20 -0.75 4.06 8.05
CA PHE A 20 -2.16 4.23 8.41
C PHE A 20 -2.74 2.95 9.00
N ASN A 21 -2.43 1.79 8.40
CA ASN A 21 -2.93 0.51 8.87
C ASN A 21 -2.40 0.20 10.27
N ALA A 22 -1.12 0.46 10.54
CA ALA A 22 -0.53 0.27 11.86
C ALA A 22 -1.14 1.18 12.94
N VAL A 23 -1.49 2.43 12.61
CA VAL A 23 -2.10 3.37 13.57
C VAL A 23 -3.50 2.94 14.00
N PHE A 24 -4.26 2.31 13.10
CA PHE A 24 -5.66 1.93 13.34
C PHE A 24 -5.87 0.42 13.46
N ASP A 25 -4.79 -0.35 13.56
CA ASP A 25 -4.80 -1.81 13.67
C ASP A 25 -5.58 -2.50 12.52
N LEU A 26 -5.36 -2.03 11.29
CA LEU A 26 -5.99 -2.58 10.09
C LEU A 26 -5.16 -3.73 9.52
N SER A 27 -5.84 -4.78 9.05
CA SER A 27 -5.21 -5.97 8.47
C SER A 27 -4.50 -5.70 7.14
N GLY A 28 -4.93 -4.64 6.45
CA GLY A 28 -4.43 -4.25 5.13
C GLY A 28 -5.36 -4.64 3.98
N ASP A 29 -6.38 -5.45 4.24
CA ASP A 29 -7.55 -5.58 3.36
C ASP A 29 -8.50 -4.41 3.61
N TRP A 30 -8.08 -3.22 3.15
CA TRP A 30 -8.75 -1.96 3.45
C TRP A 30 -10.26 -1.97 3.14
N PHE A 31 -10.69 -2.75 2.14
CA PHE A 31 -12.08 -2.80 1.73
C PHE A 31 -12.95 -3.52 2.76
N ARG A 32 -12.45 -4.62 3.34
CA ARG A 32 -13.15 -5.34 4.41
C ARG A 32 -13.03 -4.61 5.74
N ASP A 33 -11.82 -4.17 6.08
CA ASP A 33 -11.55 -3.43 7.31
C ASP A 33 -12.47 -2.19 7.42
N ALA A 34 -12.69 -1.48 6.31
CA ALA A 34 -13.57 -0.31 6.28
C ALA A 34 -15.06 -0.61 6.54
N GLN A 35 -15.53 -1.83 6.30
CA GLN A 35 -16.94 -2.20 6.54
C GLN A 35 -17.23 -2.36 8.04
N ASP A 36 -16.23 -2.81 8.81
CA ASP A 36 -16.37 -3.04 10.24
C ASP A 36 -16.14 -1.76 11.07
N ILE A 37 -15.54 -0.73 10.47
CA ILE A 37 -15.23 0.55 11.12
C ILE A 37 -16.42 1.51 11.02
N LYS A 38 -17.07 1.78 12.15
CA LYS A 38 -18.18 2.74 12.24
C LYS A 38 -17.72 4.19 12.25
N SER A 39 -16.62 4.48 12.91
CA SER A 39 -16.05 5.81 13.02
C SER A 39 -14.55 5.73 13.29
N LEU A 40 -13.82 6.72 12.78
CA LEU A 40 -12.38 6.85 12.96
C LEU A 40 -12.07 8.28 13.37
N ALA A 41 -11.27 8.45 14.41
CA ALA A 41 -10.83 9.75 14.89
C ALA A 41 -9.31 9.73 15.07
N PHE A 42 -8.70 10.88 14.84
CA PHE A 42 -7.25 11.05 14.93
C PHE A 42 -6.95 12.45 15.42
N ASP A 43 -6.42 12.53 16.64
CA ASP A 43 -5.87 13.73 17.23
C ASP A 43 -4.55 13.34 17.92
N GLY A 44 -3.49 14.11 17.70
CA GLY A 44 -2.17 13.72 18.17
C GLY A 44 -1.05 14.64 17.72
N TYR A 45 -0.01 14.70 18.55
CA TYR A 45 1.22 15.45 18.28
C TYR A 45 2.34 14.49 17.89
N PHE A 46 3.08 14.82 16.82
CA PHE A 46 4.15 13.98 16.29
C PHE A 46 5.51 14.60 16.56
N ILE A 47 6.34 13.88 17.31
CA ILE A 47 7.74 14.26 17.55
C ILE A 47 8.62 13.33 16.71
N SER A 48 9.27 13.88 15.70
CA SER A 48 10.23 13.13 14.88
C SER A 48 11.53 12.92 15.65
N LEU A 49 11.88 11.67 15.94
CA LEU A 49 13.15 11.33 16.61
C LEU A 49 14.30 11.16 15.60
N TYR A 50 14.00 10.54 14.45
CA TYR A 50 14.97 10.31 13.38
C TYR A 50 14.28 10.48 12.02
N TYR A 51 15.05 10.92 11.03
CA TYR A 51 14.61 10.97 9.63
C TYR A 51 15.32 9.88 8.84
N LEU A 52 14.55 8.92 8.33
CA LEU A 52 15.04 7.83 7.50
C LEU A 52 14.66 8.11 6.06
N HIS A 53 15.64 8.12 5.17
CA HIS A 53 15.40 8.25 3.74
C HIS A 53 15.65 6.88 3.07
N LEU A 54 14.56 6.21 2.69
CA LEU A 54 14.65 5.00 1.89
C LEU A 54 15.01 5.40 0.46
N THR A 55 16.24 5.10 0.05
CA THR A 55 16.66 5.30 -1.33
C THR A 55 16.01 4.21 -2.18
N ALA A 56 14.92 4.55 -2.85
CA ALA A 56 14.26 3.64 -3.78
C ALA A 56 15.20 3.41 -4.97
N SER A 57 15.84 2.24 -5.02
CA SER A 57 16.49 1.76 -6.24
C SER A 57 15.43 1.38 -7.25
N HIS A 58 15.71 1.58 -8.55
CA HIS A 58 14.82 1.10 -9.61
C HIS A 58 14.46 -0.37 -9.40
N LEU A 59 13.17 -0.64 -9.19
CA LEU A 59 12.66 -2.00 -9.13
C LEU A 59 12.95 -2.67 -10.48
N LYS A 60 13.81 -3.69 -10.47
CA LYS A 60 14.05 -4.53 -11.64
C LYS A 60 13.10 -5.71 -11.58
N LEU A 61 12.27 -5.85 -12.60
CA LEU A 61 11.47 -7.06 -12.78
C LEU A 61 12.43 -8.25 -12.96
N GLN A 62 12.27 -9.28 -12.14
CA GLN A 62 13.05 -10.51 -12.20
C GLN A 62 12.91 -11.17 -13.57
N GLU A 63 14.02 -11.70 -14.11
CA GLU A 63 14.04 -12.35 -15.43
C GLU A 63 13.18 -13.61 -15.47
N GLU A 64 13.07 -14.32 -14.33
CA GLU A 64 12.17 -15.46 -14.19
C GLU A 64 10.72 -15.04 -14.42
N VAL A 65 10.31 -13.91 -13.84
CA VAL A 65 8.95 -13.37 -13.99
C VAL A 65 8.71 -12.95 -15.44
N LYS A 66 9.66 -12.28 -16.08
CA LYS A 66 9.55 -11.92 -17.50
C LYS A 66 9.37 -13.14 -18.40
N LYS A 67 10.14 -14.21 -18.16
CA LYS A 67 10.05 -15.46 -18.92
C LYS A 67 8.75 -16.22 -18.65
N SER A 68 8.14 -16.03 -17.48
CA SER A 68 6.85 -16.63 -17.14
C SER A 68 5.67 -15.98 -17.86
N VAL A 69 5.85 -14.77 -18.41
CA VAL A 69 4.82 -14.09 -19.20
C VAL A 69 4.74 -14.73 -20.58
N PRO A 70 3.59 -15.29 -20.98
CA PRO A 70 3.43 -15.87 -22.30
C PRO A 70 3.49 -14.76 -23.37
N ALA A 71 4.05 -15.09 -24.54
CA ALA A 71 4.13 -14.17 -25.66
C ALA A 71 2.76 -13.74 -26.19
N GLN A 72 1.74 -14.58 -25.99
CA GLN A 72 0.36 -14.28 -26.31
C GLN A 72 -0.56 -14.82 -25.21
N TRP A 73 -1.49 -13.97 -24.79
CA TRP A 73 -2.53 -14.34 -23.84
C TRP A 73 -3.70 -14.93 -24.61
N ASP A 74 -4.14 -16.12 -24.26
CA ASP A 74 -5.43 -16.67 -24.69
C ASP A 74 -6.51 -16.23 -23.69
N PRO A 75 -7.42 -15.30 -24.06
CA PRO A 75 -8.44 -14.81 -23.15
C PRO A 75 -9.34 -15.91 -22.59
N ALA A 76 -9.58 -16.98 -23.36
CA ALA A 76 -10.41 -18.10 -22.92
C ALA A 76 -9.73 -18.95 -21.83
N SER A 77 -8.39 -18.98 -21.82
CA SER A 77 -7.61 -19.65 -20.78
C SER A 77 -7.54 -18.89 -19.46
N LEU A 78 -7.78 -17.58 -19.49
CA LEU A 78 -7.69 -16.67 -18.34
C LEU A 78 -9.01 -16.52 -17.56
N SER A 79 -10.14 -16.90 -18.14
CA SER A 79 -11.47 -16.63 -17.59
C SER A 79 -12.02 -17.78 -16.71
N ARG A 80 -11.16 -18.49 -15.96
CA ARG A 80 -11.57 -19.61 -15.10
C ARG A 80 -11.53 -19.28 -13.62
#